data_AF-A0A0R1VI07-F1
#
_entry.id   AF-A0A0R1VI07-F1
#
_cell.length_a   1.000
_cell.length_b   1.000
_cell.length_c   1.000
_cell.angle_alpha   90.00
_cell.angle_beta   90.00
_cell.angle_gamma   90.00
#
_symmetry.space_group_name_H-M   'P 1'
#
loop_
_entity.id
_entity.type
_entity.pdbx_description
1 polymer ?
#
loop_
_entity_poly.entity_id
_entity_poly.type
_entity_poly.pdbx_seq_one_letter_code
_entity_poly.pdbx_strand_id
1 'polypeptide(L)' 'MKSYVGLYNKESLANDQKINRIVNAVVDGLEAKGFKVEDQDVKDIFAKVAKIINENSSK' A
#
# COMPACT_ATOMS: atom_id res chain seq x y z
N MET A 1 -3.57 -8.02 13.55
CA MET A 1 -3.26 -7.34 12.29
C MET A 1 -4.11 -6.08 12.20
N LYS A 2 -3.47 -4.90 12.18
CA LYS A 2 -4.17 -3.64 11.92
C LYS A 2 -4.54 -3.61 10.44
N SER A 3 -5.82 -3.44 10.13
CA SER A 3 -6.34 -3.50 8.77
C SER A 3 -6.43 -2.07 8.22
N TYR A 4 -5.49 -1.68 7.36
CA TYR A 4 -5.43 -0.35 6.72
C TYR A 4 -6.44 -0.19 5.54
N VAL A 5 -7.49 -1.01 5.52
CA VAL A 5 -8.46 -1.15 4.41
C VAL A 5 -9.36 0.09 4.22
N GLY A 6 -9.26 1.09 5.09
CA GLY A 6 -10.21 2.20 5.15
C GLY A 6 -9.95 3.41 4.26
N LEU A 7 -8.90 3.46 3.42
CA LEU A 7 -8.50 4.74 2.84
C LEU A 7 -9.23 5.20 1.56
N TYR A 8 -9.63 4.38 0.56
CA TYR A 8 -10.25 4.97 -0.65
C TYR A 8 -11.26 4.10 -1.46
N ASN A 9 -11.94 4.81 -2.37
CA ASN A 9 -13.28 4.65 -2.97
C ASN A 9 -13.53 3.40 -3.85
N LYS A 10 -14.81 3.00 -3.93
CA LYS A 10 -15.34 1.70 -4.42
C LYS A 10 -15.29 1.40 -5.94
N GLU A 11 -14.78 2.28 -6.80
CA GLU A 11 -14.90 2.07 -8.27
C GLU A 11 -13.69 1.36 -8.93
N SER A 12 -12.60 1.08 -8.21
CA SER A 12 -11.36 0.47 -8.74
C SER A 12 -10.94 -0.79 -7.94
N LEU A 13 -11.91 -1.67 -7.63
CA LEU A 13 -11.73 -2.75 -6.65
C LEU A 13 -10.60 -3.76 -6.95
N ALA A 14 -10.13 -3.91 -8.19
CA ALA A 14 -9.09 -4.90 -8.54
C ALA A 14 -7.64 -4.41 -8.28
N ASN A 15 -7.31 -3.16 -8.63
CA ASN A 15 -5.95 -2.63 -8.49
C ASN A 15 -5.68 -2.19 -7.05
N ASP A 16 -6.68 -1.63 -6.37
CA ASP A 16 -6.57 -1.19 -4.98
C ASP A 16 -6.36 -2.35 -4.00
N GLN A 17 -6.97 -3.51 -4.25
CA GLN A 17 -6.69 -4.72 -3.46
C GLN A 17 -5.23 -5.18 -3.62
N LYS A 18 -4.69 -5.10 -4.84
CA LYS A 18 -3.30 -5.45 -5.12
C LYS A 18 -2.33 -4.47 -4.46
N ILE A 19 -2.60 -3.17 -4.55
CA ILE A 19 -1.83 -2.12 -3.89
C ILE A 19 -1.84 -2.33 -2.38
N ASN A 20 -3.01 -2.50 -1.75
CA ASN A 20 -3.14 -2.73 -0.31
C ASN A 20 -2.35 -3.96 0.17
N ARG A 21 -2.36 -5.06 -0.60
CA ARG A 21 -1.63 -6.27 -0.24
C ARG A 21 -0.11 -6.06 -0.26
N ILE A 22 0.39 -5.31 -1.24
CA ILE A 22 1.82 -4.98 -1.35
C ILE A 22 2.23 -4.01 -0.24
N VAL A 23 1.43 -2.98 0.00
CA VAL A 23 1.69 -1.99 1.06
C VAL A 23 1.75 -2.68 2.43
N ASN A 24 0.79 -3.55 2.76
CA ASN A 24 0.82 -4.29 4.02
C ASN A 24 2.06 -5.19 4.14
N ALA A 25 2.46 -5.89 3.07
CA ALA A 25 3.66 -6.74 3.10
C ALA A 25 4.95 -5.92 3.31
N VAL A 26 5.01 -4.71 2.74
CA VAL A 26 6.15 -3.79 2.93
C VAL A 26 6.17 -3.25 4.36
N VAL A 27 5.03 -2.81 4.89
CA VAL A 27 4.90 -2.31 6.26
C VAL A 27 5.24 -3.41 7.27
N ASP A 28 4.64 -4.60 7.15
CA ASP A 28 4.94 -5.74 8.02
C ASP A 28 6.43 -6.12 7.96
N GLY A 29 7.05 -6.07 6.77
CA GLY A 29 8.47 -6.35 6.59
C GLY A 29 9.40 -5.29 7.21
N LEU A 30 8.96 -4.03 7.24
CA LEU A 30 9.69 -2.94 7.91
C LEU A 30 9.56 -3.06 9.43
N GLU A 31 8.35 -3.29 9.94
CA GLU A 31 8.11 -3.49 11.37
C GLU A 31 8.82 -4.73 11.91
N ALA A 32 8.82 -5.85 11.17
CA ALA A 32 9.54 -7.08 11.54
C ALA A 32 11.07 -6.89 11.62
N LYS A 33 11.61 -5.91 10.90
CA LYS A 33 13.03 -5.52 10.95
C LYS A 33 13.33 -4.48 12.04
N GLY A 34 12.33 -4.09 12.83
CA GLY A 34 12.45 -3.11 13.91
C GLY A 34 12.37 -1.65 13.45
N PHE A 35 11.98 -1.38 12.20
CA PHE A 35 11.68 -0.02 11.78
C PHE A 35 10.32 0.40 12.32
N LYS A 36 10.24 1.61 12.89
CA LYS A 36 8.96 2.22 13.25
C LYS A 36 8.37 2.84 11.99
N VAL A 37 7.23 2.31 11.54
CA VAL A 37 6.49 2.86 10.39
C VAL A 37 5.37 3.76 10.93
N GLU A 38 5.38 5.04 10.58
CA GLU A 38 4.34 5.98 10.96
C GLU A 38 3.26 6.08 9.88
N ASP A 39 2.07 6.59 10.21
CA ASP A 39 0.96 6.72 9.26
C ASP A 39 1.35 7.52 7.99
N GLN A 40 2.28 8.47 8.12
CA GLN A 40 2.80 9.23 6.98
C GLN A 40 3.65 8.36 6.04
N ASP A 41 4.45 7.44 6.59
CA ASP A 41 5.24 6.48 5.82
C ASP A 41 4.32 5.51 5.06
N VAL A 42 3.26 5.03 5.71
CA VAL A 42 2.25 4.16 5.07
C VAL A 42 1.62 4.86 3.86
N LYS A 43 1.28 6.15 3.99
CA LYS A 43 0.73 6.95 2.88
C LYS A 43 1.73 7.15 1.75
N ASP A 44 3.00 7.42 2.06
CA ASP A 44 4.04 7.59 1.03
C ASP A 44 4.31 6.29 0.27
N ILE A 45 4.37 5.16 1.00
CA ILE A 45 4.51 3.81 0.44
C ILE A 45 3.32 3.51 -0.47
N PHE A 46 2.09 3.77 -0.02
CA PHE A 46 0.89 3.56 -0.83
C PHE A 46 0.93 4.38 -2.12
N ALA A 47 1.24 5.67 -2.05
CA ALA A 47 1.30 6.54 -3.22
C ALA A 47 2.34 6.06 -4.25
N LYS A 48 3.53 5.64 -3.79
CA LYS A 48 4.58 5.08 -4.66
C LYS A 48 4.17 3.76 -5.29
N VAL A 49 3.58 2.84 -4.51
CA VAL A 49 3.11 1.54 -5.02
C VAL A 49 1.99 1.72 -6.03
N ALA A 50 1.03 2.60 -5.76
CA ALA A 50 -0.06 2.94 -6.67
C ALA A 50 0.48 3.53 -7.98
N LYS A 51 1.44 4.45 -7.91
CA LYS A 51 2.09 5.02 -9.09
C LYS A 51 2.77 3.94 -9.93
N ILE A 52 3.59 3.07 -9.33
CA ILE A 52 4.30 1.99 -10.03
C ILE A 52 3.33 1.03 -10.72
N ILE A 53 2.23 0.66 -10.05
CA ILE A 53 1.22 -0.24 -10.62
C ILE A 53 0.49 0.43 -11.78
N ASN A 54 0.09 1.69 -11.64
CA ASN A 54 -0.59 2.41 -12.71
C ASN A 54 0.33 2.66 -13.92
N GLU A 55 1.60 2.99 -13.70
CA GLU A 55 2.60 3.17 -14.75
C GLU A 55 2.90 1.85 -15.49
N ASN A 56 2.91 0.71 -14.79
CA ASN A 56 3.10 -0.61 -15.42
C ASN A 56 1.81 -1.22 -15.99
N SER A 57 0.64 -0.71 -15.65
CA SER A 57 -0.64 -1.20 -16.22
C SER A 57 -0.93 -0.60 -17.61
N SER A 58 -0.17 0.42 -18.02
CA SER A 58 -0.28 1.10 -19.32
C SER A 58 0.77 0.66 -20.35
N LYS A 59 1.58 -0.36 -20.04
CA LYS A 59 2.52 -1.02 -20.96
C LYS A 59 2.03 -2.41 -21.31
#